data_AF-W4VGZ0-F1
#
_entry.id   AF-W4VGZ0-F1
#
_cell.length_a   1.000
_cell.length_b   1.000
_cell.length_c   1.000
_cell.angle_alpha   90.00
_cell.angle_beta   90.00
_cell.angle_gamma   90.00
#
_symmetry.space_group_name_H-M   'P 1'
#
loop_
_entity.id
_entity.type
_entity.pdbx_description
1 polymer ?
#
loop_
_entity_poly.entity_id
_entity_poly.type
_entity_poly.pdbx_seq_one_letter_code
_entity_poly.pdbx_strand_id
1 'polypeptide(L)'
;METNRLAIEGGTPIRKNYLPYGKQDVDQSDMDAVVKVLKSEYLTTGPMIEVFENTIAAYVGSQFAVAFSSGTAALHAACYAAGIKEKDQVITTPMTFAATANAIKYQGGEVVFADIDSKTYNISPESIENVINDQTKAIITVDFTGQPVNYQAIRNIATRYQIPFISDAAHGLGAVYHGEKVGSLADMTMFSFHPVKHITTGRVD
;
A
#
# COMPACT_ATOMS: atom_id res chain seq x y z
N MET A 1 28.61 39.13 -15.14
CA MET A 1 28.69 37.95 -14.25
C MET A 1 27.70 36.95 -14.80
N GLU A 2 28.16 35.78 -15.25
CA GLU A 2 27.33 34.77 -15.92
C GLU A 2 26.31 34.18 -14.94
N THR A 3 25.09 34.70 -14.96
CA THR A 3 23.99 34.30 -14.07
C THR A 3 23.23 33.05 -14.52
N ASN A 4 23.73 32.29 -15.51
CA ASN A 4 23.01 31.17 -16.14
C ASN A 4 23.71 29.80 -16.05
N ARG A 5 24.81 29.67 -15.30
CA ARG A 5 25.49 28.38 -15.16
C ARG A 5 24.79 27.52 -14.09
N LEU A 6 24.47 26.27 -14.40
CA LEU A 6 23.87 25.36 -13.43
C LEU A 6 24.84 25.12 -12.26
N ALA A 7 24.31 24.91 -11.05
CA ALA A 7 25.14 24.66 -9.87
C ALA A 7 26.03 23.42 -10.02
N ILE A 8 25.51 22.36 -10.65
CA ILE A 8 26.27 21.14 -10.96
C ILE A 8 27.43 21.38 -11.92
N GLU A 9 27.38 22.48 -12.68
CA GLU A 9 28.42 22.88 -13.61
C GLU A 9 29.38 23.91 -13.00
N GLY A 10 29.25 24.28 -11.72
CA GLY A 10 30.07 25.30 -11.06
C GLY A 10 29.42 26.69 -10.97
N GLY A 11 28.13 26.81 -11.28
CA GLY A 11 27.33 27.99 -10.95
C GLY A 11 26.91 28.04 -9.47
N THR A 12 26.15 29.07 -9.09
CA THR A 12 25.66 29.22 -7.71
C THR A 12 24.33 28.46 -7.52
N PRO A 13 24.19 27.60 -6.49
CA PRO A 13 22.91 26.97 -6.16
C PRO A 13 21.80 27.98 -5.88
N ILE A 14 20.61 27.75 -6.46
CA ILE A 14 19.42 28.60 -6.25
C ILE A 14 18.95 28.54 -4.80
N ARG A 15 19.07 27.37 -4.15
CA ARG A 15 18.70 27.17 -2.74
C ARG A 15 19.94 26.98 -1.88
N LYS A 16 19.94 27.65 -0.73
CA LYS A 16 20.94 27.42 0.32
C LYS A 16 20.70 26.13 1.11
N ASN A 17 19.43 25.72 1.21
CA ASN A 17 19.00 24.56 2.00
C ASN A 17 18.53 23.43 1.07
N TYR A 18 18.85 22.20 1.43
CA TYR A 18 18.39 20.99 0.75
C TYR A 18 16.86 20.88 0.82
N LEU A 19 16.23 20.58 -0.33
CA LEU A 19 14.80 20.27 -0.41
C LEU A 19 14.67 18.75 -0.54
N PRO A 20 14.36 18.02 0.56
CA PRO A 20 14.22 16.56 0.49
C PRO A 20 12.98 16.17 -0.32
N TYR A 21 13.01 14.97 -0.91
CA TYR A 21 11.86 14.37 -1.59
C TYR A 21 10.65 14.24 -0.66
N GLY A 22 10.88 13.82 0.59
CA GLY A 22 9.86 13.72 1.63
C GLY A 22 10.47 14.02 2.99
N LYS A 23 9.67 14.59 3.88
CA LYS A 23 10.01 14.83 5.28
C LYS A 23 8.74 14.60 6.09
N GLN A 24 8.85 13.80 7.14
CA GLN A 24 7.78 13.57 8.10
C GLN A 24 7.39 14.88 8.79
N ASP A 25 6.10 15.01 9.08
CA ASP A 25 5.55 16.05 9.94
C ASP A 25 5.21 15.38 11.28
N VAL A 26 5.88 15.81 12.35
CA VAL A 26 5.76 15.23 13.69
C VAL A 26 5.67 16.40 14.67
N ASP A 27 4.63 16.40 15.50
CA ASP A 27 4.36 17.48 16.44
C ASP A 27 4.46 17.04 17.91
N GLN A 28 4.12 17.94 18.83
CA GLN A 28 4.18 17.65 20.26
C GLN A 28 3.20 16.56 20.69
N SER A 29 2.04 16.46 20.04
CA SER A 29 1.03 15.44 20.37
C SER A 29 1.52 14.04 20.02
N ASP A 30 2.25 13.89 18.90
CA ASP A 30 2.91 12.63 18.55
C ASP A 30 3.95 12.23 19.59
N MET A 31 4.80 13.18 19.99
CA MET A 31 5.83 12.97 21.02
C MET A 31 5.22 12.56 22.36
N ASP A 32 4.16 13.24 22.78
CA ASP A 32 3.46 12.97 24.04
C ASP A 32 2.81 11.58 24.02
N ALA A 33 2.23 11.17 22.88
CA ALA A 33 1.67 9.83 22.70
C ALA A 33 2.74 8.74 22.86
N VAL A 34 3.93 8.92 22.26
CA VAL A 34 5.06 7.99 22.42
C VAL A 34 5.56 7.96 23.85
N VAL A 35 5.76 9.12 24.48
CA VAL A 35 6.22 9.23 25.88
C VAL A 35 5.25 8.54 26.83
N LYS A 36 3.93 8.66 26.59
CA LYS A 36 2.91 7.97 27.38
C LYS A 36 3.06 6.45 27.31
N VAL A 37 3.30 5.90 26.11
CA VAL A 37 3.54 4.45 25.93
C VAL A 37 4.83 4.01 26.62
N LEU A 38 5.92 4.77 26.46
CA LEU A 38 7.22 4.48 27.08
C LEU A 38 7.18 4.46 28.62
N LYS A 39 6.25 5.21 29.23
CA LYS A 39 6.03 5.24 30.68
C LYS A 39 5.01 4.20 31.17
N SER A 40 4.40 3.44 30.27
CA SER A 40 3.39 2.43 30.60
C SER A 40 4.01 1.04 30.77
N GLU A 41 3.19 0.04 31.15
CA GLU A 41 3.61 -1.36 31.23
C GLU A 41 3.70 -2.07 29.87
N TYR A 42 3.23 -1.42 28.79
CA TYR A 42 3.11 -2.03 27.47
C TYR A 42 3.96 -1.31 26.43
N LEU A 43 5.06 -1.94 25.98
CA LEU A 43 5.95 -1.39 24.96
C LEU A 43 5.78 -2.00 23.56
N THR A 44 5.14 -3.17 23.47
CA THR A 44 4.85 -3.85 22.19
C THR A 44 3.35 -4.05 22.04
N THR A 45 2.84 -5.25 22.31
CA THR A 45 1.41 -5.53 22.27
C THR A 45 0.75 -4.88 23.47
N GLY A 46 -0.15 -3.95 23.20
CA GLY A 46 -0.80 -3.15 24.23
C GLY A 46 -2.05 -2.44 23.70
N PRO A 47 -2.77 -1.71 24.56
CA PRO A 47 -4.07 -1.13 24.24
C PRO A 47 -4.02 -0.13 23.08
N MET A 48 -2.86 0.50 22.83
CA MET A 48 -2.71 1.44 21.71
C MET A 48 -2.82 0.77 20.34
N ILE A 49 -2.52 -0.54 20.23
CA ILE A 49 -2.74 -1.29 18.99
C ILE A 49 -4.23 -1.40 18.69
N GLU A 50 -5.03 -1.82 19.67
CA GLU A 50 -6.48 -1.94 19.52
C GLU A 50 -7.13 -0.59 19.19
N VAL A 51 -6.67 0.49 19.84
CA VAL A 51 -7.13 1.86 19.52
C VAL A 51 -6.80 2.23 18.08
N PHE A 52 -5.59 1.95 17.62
CA PHE A 52 -5.16 2.23 16.25
C PHE A 52 -5.97 1.42 15.23
N GLU A 53 -6.10 0.11 15.44
CA GLU A 53 -6.88 -0.79 14.58
C GLU A 53 -8.34 -0.36 14.48
N ASN A 54 -9.00 -0.10 15.60
CA ASN A 54 -10.38 0.36 15.62
C ASN A 54 -10.55 1.72 14.94
N THR A 55 -9.59 2.63 15.08
CA THR A 55 -9.62 3.94 14.43
C THR A 55 -9.47 3.81 12.92
N ILE A 56 -8.54 2.99 12.44
CA ILE A 56 -8.36 2.76 11.00
C ILE A 56 -9.59 2.06 10.41
N ALA A 57 -10.09 1.00 11.06
CA ALA A 57 -11.28 0.27 10.61
C ALA A 57 -12.49 1.20 10.48
N ALA A 58 -12.76 2.01 11.51
CA ALA A 58 -13.83 3.00 11.50
C ALA A 58 -13.62 4.09 10.43
N TYR A 59 -12.38 4.55 10.23
CA TYR A 59 -12.06 5.60 9.26
C TYR A 59 -12.37 5.16 7.83
N VAL A 60 -11.91 3.95 7.45
CA VAL A 60 -12.07 3.41 6.09
C VAL A 60 -13.39 2.68 5.88
N GLY A 61 -14.13 2.36 6.94
CA GLY A 61 -15.39 1.62 6.87
C GLY A 61 -15.21 0.10 6.73
N SER A 62 -14.07 -0.45 7.16
CA SER A 62 -13.88 -1.91 7.23
C SER A 62 -14.42 -2.47 8.55
N GLN A 63 -14.76 -3.77 8.56
CA GLN A 63 -15.22 -4.44 9.80
C GLN A 63 -14.08 -4.63 10.80
N PHE A 64 -12.87 -4.87 10.29
CA PHE A 64 -11.68 -5.14 11.08
C PHE A 64 -10.47 -4.43 10.46
N ALA A 65 -9.47 -4.15 11.29
CA ALA A 65 -8.12 -3.80 10.87
C ALA A 65 -7.13 -4.56 11.76
N VAL A 66 -5.95 -4.86 11.22
CA VAL A 66 -4.88 -5.52 11.97
C VAL A 66 -3.58 -4.75 11.71
N ALA A 67 -2.89 -4.36 12.77
CA ALA A 67 -1.65 -3.63 12.70
C ALA A 67 -0.47 -4.59 12.47
N PHE A 68 0.31 -4.30 11.44
CA PHE A 68 1.53 -5.06 11.10
C PHE A 68 2.77 -4.20 11.31
N SER A 69 3.94 -4.86 11.28
CA SER A 69 5.21 -4.16 11.41
C SER A 69 5.59 -3.31 10.20
N SER A 70 5.14 -3.67 9.00
CA SER A 70 5.33 -2.89 7.77
C SER A 70 4.22 -3.20 6.76
N GLY A 71 4.15 -2.41 5.68
CA GLY A 71 3.25 -2.70 4.55
C GLY A 71 3.59 -4.04 3.89
N THR A 72 4.88 -4.37 3.78
CA THR A 72 5.35 -5.67 3.29
C THR A 72 4.85 -6.84 4.15
N ALA A 73 4.91 -6.70 5.47
CA ALA A 73 4.39 -7.73 6.38
C ALA A 73 2.87 -7.90 6.26
N ALA A 74 2.13 -6.80 6.09
CA ALA A 74 0.69 -6.83 5.86
C ALA A 74 0.34 -7.53 4.53
N LEU A 75 1.05 -7.24 3.44
CA LEU A 75 0.86 -7.92 2.14
C LEU A 75 1.17 -9.41 2.24
N HIS A 76 2.25 -9.78 2.93
CA HIS A 76 2.62 -11.17 3.12
C HIS A 76 1.55 -11.93 3.92
N ALA A 77 0.99 -11.31 4.97
CA ALA A 77 -0.12 -11.84 5.74
C ALA A 77 -1.42 -11.94 4.91
N ALA A 78 -1.71 -10.96 4.05
CA ALA A 78 -2.84 -11.02 3.13
C ALA A 78 -2.70 -12.16 2.12
N CYS A 79 -1.50 -12.39 1.59
CA CYS A 79 -1.20 -13.53 0.71
C CYS A 79 -1.40 -14.86 1.44
N TYR A 80 -0.94 -14.97 2.69
CA TYR A 80 -1.18 -16.13 3.54
C TYR A 80 -2.67 -16.39 3.75
N ALA A 81 -3.43 -15.34 4.11
CA ALA A 81 -4.87 -15.42 4.38
C ALA A 81 -5.68 -15.77 3.12
N ALA A 82 -5.26 -15.31 1.94
CA ALA A 82 -5.82 -15.72 0.65
C ALA A 82 -5.52 -17.19 0.29
N GLY A 83 -4.67 -17.87 1.07
CA GLY A 83 -4.31 -19.27 0.88
C GLY A 83 -3.42 -19.50 -0.34
N ILE A 84 -2.61 -18.50 -0.71
CA ILE A 84 -1.61 -18.60 -1.79
C ILE A 84 -0.53 -19.60 -1.37
N LYS A 85 -0.15 -20.50 -2.28
CA LYS A 85 0.84 -21.55 -2.08
C LYS A 85 1.80 -21.64 -3.27
N GLU A 86 2.73 -22.58 -3.19
CA GLU A 86 3.64 -22.90 -4.28
C GLU A 86 2.87 -23.19 -5.59
N LYS A 87 3.32 -22.56 -6.69
CA LYS A 87 2.74 -22.67 -8.05
C LYS A 87 1.38 -21.99 -8.28
N ASP A 88 0.75 -21.41 -7.24
CA ASP A 88 -0.45 -20.60 -7.43
C ASP A 88 -0.10 -19.32 -8.21
N GLN A 89 -0.84 -19.04 -9.29
CA GLN A 89 -0.63 -17.81 -10.06
C GLN A 89 -1.37 -16.64 -9.40
N VAL A 90 -0.69 -15.53 -9.21
CA VAL A 90 -1.26 -14.32 -8.62
C VAL A 90 -1.02 -13.15 -9.56
N ILE A 91 -2.11 -12.51 -9.97
CA ILE A 91 -2.04 -11.40 -10.93
C ILE A 91 -1.72 -10.11 -10.19
N THR A 92 -0.74 -9.38 -10.69
CA THR A 92 -0.45 -7.99 -10.29
C THR A 92 0.13 -7.21 -11.46
N THR A 93 0.66 -6.01 -11.24
CA THR A 93 1.24 -5.16 -12.28
C THR A 93 2.74 -4.98 -12.07
N PRO A 94 3.54 -4.84 -13.15
CA PRO A 94 4.96 -4.49 -13.00
C PRO A 94 5.15 -3.00 -12.61
N MET A 95 4.11 -2.17 -12.75
CA MET A 95 4.11 -0.78 -12.29
C MET A 95 3.75 -0.71 -10.80
N THR A 96 4.62 -1.24 -9.95
CA THR A 96 4.45 -1.23 -8.49
C THR A 96 5.79 -1.24 -7.75
N PHE A 97 5.76 -1.05 -6.44
CA PHE A 97 6.91 -1.33 -5.58
C PHE A 97 7.13 -2.84 -5.41
N ALA A 98 8.38 -3.27 -5.32
CA ALA A 98 8.76 -4.68 -5.31
C ALA A 98 8.06 -5.51 -4.20
N ALA A 99 7.64 -4.89 -3.09
CA ALA A 99 6.94 -5.56 -2.01
C ALA A 99 5.67 -6.31 -2.47
N THR A 100 4.92 -5.78 -3.44
CA THR A 100 3.68 -6.42 -3.94
C THR A 100 4.00 -7.78 -4.56
N ALA A 101 4.99 -7.84 -5.47
CA ALA A 101 5.42 -9.09 -6.10
C ALA A 101 6.18 -10.02 -5.13
N ASN A 102 6.98 -9.43 -4.23
CA ASN A 102 7.73 -10.20 -3.24
C ASN A 102 6.81 -10.91 -2.24
N ALA A 103 5.70 -10.29 -1.83
CA ALA A 103 4.73 -10.91 -0.92
C ALA A 103 4.14 -12.21 -1.50
N ILE A 104 3.89 -12.23 -2.81
CA ILE A 104 3.48 -13.44 -3.55
C ILE A 104 4.61 -14.48 -3.51
N LYS A 105 5.84 -14.06 -3.80
CA LYS A 105 7.02 -14.93 -3.79
C LYS A 105 7.35 -15.52 -2.43
N TYR A 106 7.11 -14.80 -1.34
CA TYR A 106 7.33 -15.31 0.01
C TYR A 106 6.44 -16.51 0.35
N GLN A 107 5.25 -16.63 -0.27
CA GLN A 107 4.39 -17.81 -0.17
C GLN A 107 4.72 -18.91 -1.20
N GLY A 108 5.72 -18.70 -2.05
CA GLY A 108 6.07 -19.61 -3.16
C GLY A 108 5.22 -19.42 -4.42
N GLY A 109 4.35 -18.41 -4.47
CA GLY A 109 3.46 -18.16 -5.62
C GLY A 109 4.20 -17.73 -6.89
N GLU A 110 3.50 -17.83 -8.02
CA GLU A 110 3.94 -17.33 -9.32
C GLU A 110 3.31 -15.97 -9.60
N VAL A 111 4.14 -14.98 -9.94
CA VAL A 111 3.67 -13.63 -10.26
C VAL A 111 3.31 -13.59 -11.73
N VAL A 112 2.06 -13.28 -12.03
CA VAL A 112 1.57 -13.04 -13.40
C VAL A 112 1.34 -11.54 -13.55
N PHE A 113 2.02 -10.94 -14.52
CA PHE A 113 1.90 -9.50 -14.76
C PHE A 113 0.79 -9.19 -15.76
N ALA A 114 -0.13 -8.34 -15.34
CA ALA A 114 -1.06 -7.62 -16.20
C ALA A 114 -0.59 -6.17 -16.35
N ASP A 115 -0.72 -5.64 -17.57
CA ASP A 115 -0.30 -4.30 -17.94
C ASP A 115 -1.24 -3.23 -17.37
N ILE A 116 -0.78 -1.98 -17.41
CA ILE A 116 -1.46 -0.81 -16.89
C ILE A 116 -2.34 -0.12 -17.95
N ASP A 117 -3.31 0.66 -17.50
CA ASP A 117 -3.87 1.72 -18.34
C ASP A 117 -2.91 2.91 -18.36
N SER A 118 -2.36 3.22 -19.54
CA SER A 118 -1.45 4.35 -19.77
C SER A 118 -1.94 5.72 -19.28
N LYS A 119 -3.25 5.91 -19.08
CA LYS A 119 -3.83 7.17 -18.60
C LYS A 119 -3.83 7.28 -17.08
N THR A 120 -3.91 6.16 -16.38
CA THR A 120 -4.05 6.11 -14.92
C THR A 120 -2.82 5.54 -14.23
N TYR A 121 -1.98 4.81 -14.97
CA TYR A 121 -0.88 3.99 -14.48
C TYR A 121 -1.29 2.87 -13.51
N ASN A 122 -2.59 2.69 -13.28
CA ASN A 122 -3.15 1.58 -12.54
C ASN A 122 -3.30 0.36 -13.46
N ILE A 123 -3.26 -0.84 -12.87
CA ILE A 123 -3.50 -2.10 -13.57
C ILE A 123 -4.82 -2.05 -14.37
N SER A 124 -4.77 -2.47 -15.65
CA SER A 124 -5.92 -2.47 -16.53
C SER A 124 -6.80 -3.69 -16.27
N PRO A 125 -8.12 -3.53 -16.01
CA PRO A 125 -9.04 -4.66 -15.93
C PRO A 125 -9.04 -5.53 -17.19
N GLU A 126 -8.90 -4.92 -18.38
CA GLU A 126 -8.78 -5.65 -19.64
C GLU A 126 -7.50 -6.49 -19.69
N SER A 127 -6.38 -5.95 -19.20
CA SER A 127 -5.14 -6.74 -19.16
C SER A 127 -5.21 -7.88 -18.15
N ILE A 128 -5.96 -7.74 -17.05
CA ILE A 128 -6.23 -8.85 -16.12
C ILE A 128 -7.01 -9.95 -16.85
N GLU A 129 -8.07 -9.59 -17.59
CA GLU A 129 -8.89 -10.53 -18.36
C GLU A 129 -8.07 -11.33 -19.39
N ASN A 130 -7.03 -10.73 -19.96
CA ASN A 130 -6.19 -11.38 -20.96
C ASN A 130 -5.24 -12.45 -20.37
N VAL A 131 -4.93 -12.40 -19.07
CA VAL A 131 -3.95 -13.30 -18.44
C VAL A 131 -4.57 -14.24 -17.41
N ILE A 132 -5.75 -13.90 -16.89
CA ILE A 132 -6.48 -14.71 -15.91
C ILE A 132 -6.90 -16.05 -16.51
N ASN A 133 -6.77 -17.11 -15.70
CA ASN A 133 -7.07 -18.48 -16.08
C ASN A 133 -7.36 -19.32 -14.82
N ASP A 134 -7.68 -20.61 -15.00
CA ASP A 134 -8.06 -21.51 -13.90
C ASP A 134 -6.97 -21.76 -12.84
N GLN A 135 -5.70 -21.42 -13.14
CA GLN A 135 -4.59 -21.47 -12.18
C GLN A 135 -4.44 -20.19 -11.36
N THR A 136 -5.18 -19.13 -11.71
CA THR A 136 -5.14 -17.87 -10.98
C THR A 136 -5.78 -18.04 -9.61
N LYS A 137 -5.03 -17.72 -8.56
CA LYS A 137 -5.42 -17.85 -7.17
C LYS A 137 -5.92 -16.55 -6.56
N ALA A 138 -5.39 -15.40 -6.98
CA ALA A 138 -5.76 -14.09 -6.46
C ALA A 138 -5.37 -12.97 -7.43
N ILE A 139 -5.96 -11.79 -7.23
CA ILE A 139 -5.56 -10.54 -7.87
C ILE A 139 -5.06 -9.58 -6.78
N ILE A 140 -3.86 -9.02 -6.95
CA ILE A 140 -3.31 -7.97 -6.11
C ILE A 140 -3.15 -6.70 -6.96
N THR A 141 -3.93 -5.68 -6.66
CA THR A 141 -3.85 -4.37 -7.33
C THR A 141 -3.07 -3.39 -6.50
N VAL A 142 -2.63 -2.30 -7.11
CA VAL A 142 -1.93 -1.21 -6.42
C VAL A 142 -2.63 0.09 -6.76
N ASP A 143 -3.01 0.86 -5.75
CA ASP A 143 -3.50 2.23 -5.95
C ASP A 143 -2.29 3.13 -6.21
N PHE A 144 -1.84 3.14 -7.47
CA PHE A 144 -0.59 3.78 -7.86
C PHE A 144 -0.63 5.27 -7.52
N THR A 145 0.39 5.75 -6.81
CA THR A 145 0.46 7.13 -6.31
C THR A 145 -0.74 7.59 -5.46
N GLY A 146 -1.56 6.67 -4.95
CA GLY A 146 -2.76 6.95 -4.15
C GLY A 146 -4.03 7.13 -4.98
N GLN A 147 -3.96 6.96 -6.30
CA GLN A 147 -5.12 6.96 -7.18
C GLN A 147 -5.83 5.59 -7.10
N PRO A 148 -7.12 5.53 -6.70
CA PRO A 148 -7.86 4.28 -6.65
C PRO A 148 -7.89 3.57 -8.00
N VAL A 149 -7.68 2.26 -7.99
CA VAL A 149 -7.95 1.41 -9.16
C VAL A 149 -9.44 1.39 -9.50
N ASN A 150 -9.80 0.81 -10.65
CA ASN A 150 -11.21 0.53 -10.96
C ASN A 150 -11.71 -0.67 -10.12
N TYR A 151 -11.96 -0.41 -8.83
CA TYR A 151 -12.35 -1.44 -7.86
C TYR A 151 -13.57 -2.24 -8.30
N GLN A 152 -14.59 -1.58 -8.90
CA GLN A 152 -15.79 -2.27 -9.35
C GLN A 152 -15.46 -3.28 -10.47
N ALA A 153 -14.68 -2.88 -11.47
CA ALA A 153 -14.32 -3.77 -12.57
C ALA A 153 -13.49 -4.96 -12.08
N ILE A 154 -12.52 -4.71 -11.21
CA ILE A 154 -11.63 -5.76 -10.68
C ILE A 154 -12.39 -6.70 -9.76
N ARG A 155 -13.30 -6.19 -8.92
CA ARG A 155 -14.19 -7.01 -8.09
C ARG A 155 -15.10 -7.89 -8.94
N ASN A 156 -15.63 -7.38 -10.05
CA ASN A 156 -16.44 -8.18 -10.98
C ASN A 156 -15.64 -9.37 -11.56
N ILE A 157 -14.38 -9.14 -11.95
CA ILE A 157 -13.48 -10.20 -12.43
C ILE A 157 -13.23 -11.23 -11.32
N ALA A 158 -12.78 -10.76 -10.14
CA ALA A 158 -12.48 -11.62 -8.99
C ALA A 158 -13.68 -12.48 -8.58
N THR A 159 -14.89 -11.90 -8.59
CA THR A 159 -16.13 -12.60 -8.26
C THR A 159 -16.46 -13.70 -9.27
N ARG A 160 -16.29 -13.43 -10.58
CA ARG A 160 -16.57 -14.40 -11.64
C ARG A 160 -15.64 -15.62 -11.56
N TYR A 161 -14.37 -15.40 -11.20
CA TYR A 161 -13.39 -16.46 -10.99
C TYR A 161 -13.36 -17.03 -9.56
N GLN A 162 -14.16 -16.47 -8.64
CA GLN A 162 -14.23 -16.87 -7.23
C GLN A 162 -12.87 -16.84 -6.52
N ILE A 163 -12.07 -15.81 -6.81
CA ILE A 163 -10.73 -15.62 -6.24
C ILE A 163 -10.67 -14.35 -5.38
N PRO A 164 -9.82 -14.31 -4.33
CA PRO A 164 -9.63 -13.12 -3.52
C PRO A 164 -9.07 -11.94 -4.32
N PHE A 165 -9.60 -10.76 -4.01
CA PHE A 165 -9.08 -9.47 -4.45
C PHE A 165 -8.39 -8.75 -3.28
N ILE A 166 -7.07 -8.57 -3.39
CA ILE A 166 -6.24 -7.83 -2.43
C ILE A 166 -5.87 -6.46 -3.02
N SER A 167 -5.98 -5.40 -2.22
CA SER A 167 -5.53 -4.06 -2.58
C SER A 167 -4.27 -3.67 -1.82
N ASP A 168 -3.18 -3.45 -2.56
CA ASP A 168 -2.02 -2.70 -2.11
C ASP A 168 -2.34 -1.20 -2.16
N ALA A 169 -2.87 -0.69 -1.04
CA ALA A 169 -3.18 0.72 -0.85
C ALA A 169 -2.08 1.41 -0.03
N ALA A 170 -0.80 1.04 -0.22
CA ALA A 170 0.31 1.69 0.49
C ALA A 170 0.33 3.23 0.36
N HIS A 171 -0.26 3.76 -0.72
CA HIS A 171 -0.46 5.20 -0.95
C HIS A 171 -1.93 5.65 -0.85
N GLY A 172 -2.88 4.73 -0.66
CA GLY A 172 -4.32 4.97 -0.82
C GLY A 172 -5.09 5.36 0.45
N LEU A 173 -4.43 5.47 1.62
CA LEU A 173 -5.14 5.85 2.84
C LEU A 173 -5.75 7.25 2.70
N GLY A 174 -7.09 7.33 2.81
CA GLY A 174 -7.86 8.57 2.64
C GLY A 174 -8.36 8.81 1.21
N ALA A 175 -7.94 8.00 0.23
CA ALA A 175 -8.49 8.03 -1.12
C ALA A 175 -9.94 7.54 -1.14
N VAL A 176 -10.71 8.00 -2.14
CA VAL A 176 -12.14 7.73 -2.28
C VAL A 176 -12.44 7.25 -3.70
N TYR A 177 -13.19 6.16 -3.81
CA TYR A 177 -13.70 5.62 -5.06
C TYR A 177 -15.23 5.56 -4.98
N HIS A 178 -15.91 6.29 -5.88
CA HIS A 178 -17.37 6.39 -5.94
C HIS A 178 -18.07 6.70 -4.60
N GLY A 179 -17.43 7.53 -3.76
CA GLY A 179 -17.97 7.97 -2.47
C GLY A 179 -17.60 7.07 -1.28
N GLU A 180 -16.96 5.94 -1.54
CA GLU A 180 -16.47 5.01 -0.52
C GLU A 180 -14.95 5.15 -0.36
N LYS A 181 -14.45 5.04 0.88
CA LYS A 181 -13.01 5.12 1.12
C LYS A 181 -12.32 3.84 0.68
N VAL A 182 -11.10 3.98 0.16
CA VAL A 182 -10.19 2.85 0.02
C VAL A 182 -9.96 2.21 1.39
N GLY A 183 -10.05 0.88 1.45
CA GLY A 183 -9.98 0.08 2.67
C GLY A 183 -11.09 -0.96 2.80
N SER A 184 -12.31 -0.63 2.32
CA SER A 184 -13.49 -1.52 2.35
C SER A 184 -13.86 -2.11 0.98
N LEU A 185 -13.17 -1.69 -0.08
CA LEU A 185 -13.54 -1.99 -1.48
C LEU A 185 -12.99 -3.33 -2.01
N ALA A 186 -11.86 -3.80 -1.46
CA ALA A 186 -11.25 -5.11 -1.73
C ALA A 186 -11.55 -6.11 -0.60
N ASP A 187 -11.33 -7.41 -0.83
CA ASP A 187 -11.55 -8.42 0.22
C ASP A 187 -10.55 -8.26 1.36
N MET A 188 -9.34 -7.82 1.02
CA MET A 188 -8.32 -7.36 1.95
C MET A 188 -7.63 -6.12 1.38
N THR A 189 -7.39 -5.12 2.22
CA THR A 189 -6.62 -3.92 1.86
C THR A 189 -5.50 -3.74 2.85
N MET A 190 -4.28 -3.47 2.36
CA MET A 190 -3.14 -3.10 3.19
C MET A 190 -2.86 -1.60 3.05
N PHE A 191 -2.44 -0.97 4.15
CA PHE A 191 -1.88 0.39 4.16
C PHE A 191 -0.44 0.37 4.67
N SER A 192 0.38 1.32 4.21
CA SER A 192 1.74 1.50 4.72
C SER A 192 1.81 2.80 5.53
N PHE A 193 2.49 2.71 6.67
CA PHE A 193 2.78 3.83 7.56
C PHE A 193 4.30 4.12 7.62
N HIS A 194 5.01 3.82 6.53
CA HIS A 194 6.44 4.14 6.37
C HIS A 194 6.68 5.67 6.41
N PRO A 195 7.85 6.17 6.86
CA PRO A 195 8.19 7.60 6.95
C PRO A 195 7.95 8.48 5.72
N VAL A 196 7.80 7.89 4.54
CA VAL A 196 7.53 8.60 3.29
C VAL A 196 6.05 8.54 2.85
N LYS A 197 5.16 7.99 3.69
CA LYS A 197 3.71 7.91 3.43
C LYS A 197 3.00 9.10 4.08
N HIS A 198 1.72 9.27 3.74
CA HIS A 198 0.88 10.37 4.23
C HIS A 198 0.75 10.41 5.75
N ILE A 199 0.71 9.23 6.39
CA ILE A 199 0.75 9.04 7.84
C ILE A 199 1.90 8.09 8.14
N THR A 200 2.67 8.33 9.20
CA THR A 200 3.79 7.47 9.55
C THR A 200 3.80 7.02 11.01
N THR A 201 4.30 5.80 11.23
CA THR A 201 4.66 5.24 12.53
C THR A 201 6.16 4.97 12.67
N GLY A 202 6.98 5.51 11.77
CA GLY A 202 8.44 5.55 11.90
C GLY A 202 9.22 4.29 11.47
N ARG A 203 8.56 3.18 11.09
CA ARG A 203 9.25 1.94 10.70
C ARG A 203 9.74 1.92 9.25
N VAL A 204 10.83 1.20 9.00
CA VAL A 204 11.35 0.85 7.67
C VAL A 204 10.59 -0.35 7.10
N ASP A 205 10.34 -0.35 5.79
CA ASP A 205 9.59 -1.40 5.07
C ASP A 205 10.35 -2.74 4.96
#